data_AF-A0A645FDD0-F1
#
_entry.id   AF-A0A645FDD0-F1
#
_cell.length_a   1.000
_cell.length_b   1.000
_cell.length_c   1.000
_cell.angle_alpha   90.00
_cell.angle_beta   90.00
_cell.angle_gamma   90.00
#
_symmetry.space_group_name_H-M   'P 1'
#
loop_
_entity.id
_entity.type
_entity.pdbx_description
1 polymer ?
#
loop_
_entity_poly.entity_id
_entity_poly.type
_entity_poly.pdbx_seq_one_letter_code
_entity_poly.pdbx_strand_id
1 'polypeptide(L)'
;MSDGTRGVAVFTMNVDGVQARKGYFFDHDAIYELGNGITSESPFPVATTVNSCRRNGEIKQGENWVWHDGIGYRGERMKLETGVRKGDWRYLEGGLTEPAPAEADLFTLTVDHGTKPVNDSYVFSIQPGTTPEATAKGPGGKVLAATEKLQAVEFADGAIGAIFYEPGTLGDFSTSAPGVFLITKEHVFAADPTAKLKELTVRRNGVERTLALPGGEEAGSTVAVTF
;
A
#
# COMPACT_ATOMS: atom_id res chain seq x y z
N MET A 1 2.15 9.51 -6.89
CA MET A 1 3.17 10.58 -6.69
C MET A 1 4.52 9.90 -6.55
N SER A 2 5.56 10.44 -7.19
CA SER A 2 6.93 9.92 -7.10
C SER A 2 7.93 11.07 -7.18
N ASP A 3 9.02 10.98 -6.41
CA ASP A 3 10.19 11.86 -6.55
C ASP A 3 11.30 11.24 -7.42
N GLY A 4 11.03 10.09 -8.04
CA GLY A 4 11.99 9.29 -8.80
C GLY A 4 12.71 8.22 -7.98
N THR A 5 12.63 8.27 -6.65
CA THR A 5 13.29 7.30 -5.73
C THR A 5 12.32 6.68 -4.72
N ARG A 6 11.30 7.43 -4.30
CA ARG A 6 10.21 7.05 -3.41
C ARG A 6 8.89 7.29 -4.08
N GLY A 7 7.87 6.58 -3.62
CA GLY A 7 6.53 6.67 -4.18
C GLY A 7 5.47 6.63 -3.11
N VAL A 8 4.36 7.30 -3.39
CA VAL A 8 3.10 7.08 -2.68
C VAL A 8 2.00 6.90 -3.72
N ALA A 9 1.24 5.83 -3.57
CA ALA A 9 0.13 5.47 -4.44
C ALA A 9 -1.12 5.18 -3.62
N VAL A 10 -2.28 5.42 -4.22
CA VAL A 10 -3.58 5.20 -3.60
C VAL A 10 -4.51 4.52 -4.60
N PHE A 11 -5.32 3.59 -4.11
CA PHE A 11 -6.44 3.03 -4.83
C PHE A 11 -7.68 2.96 -3.94
N THR A 12 -8.73 3.66 -4.36
CA THR A 12 -10.05 3.56 -3.73
C THR A 12 -10.85 2.51 -4.48
N MET A 13 -10.94 1.32 -3.90
CA MET A 13 -11.64 0.17 -4.44
C MET A 13 -13.14 0.27 -4.19
N ASN A 14 -13.94 -0.03 -5.21
CA ASN A 14 -15.35 -0.34 -5.11
C ASN A 14 -15.70 -1.34 -6.23
N VAL A 15 -15.47 -2.63 -5.97
CA VAL A 15 -15.56 -3.71 -6.96
C VAL A 15 -16.29 -4.89 -6.32
N ASP A 16 -17.25 -5.47 -7.03
CA ASP A 16 -18.01 -6.67 -6.62
C ASP A 16 -18.58 -6.61 -5.19
N GLY A 17 -19.03 -5.42 -4.78
CA GLY A 17 -19.62 -5.20 -3.46
C GLY A 17 -18.60 -5.07 -2.32
N VAL A 18 -17.30 -4.96 -2.62
CA VAL A 18 -16.21 -4.70 -1.66
C VAL A 18 -15.68 -3.29 -1.87
N GLN A 19 -15.67 -2.51 -0.79
CA GLN A 19 -15.09 -1.17 -0.72
C GLN A 19 -13.85 -1.19 0.16
N ALA A 20 -12.80 -0.47 -0.25
CA ALA A 20 -11.59 -0.30 0.54
C ALA A 20 -10.79 0.90 0.06
N ARG A 21 -9.98 1.50 0.95
CA ARG A 21 -8.96 2.49 0.58
C ARG A 21 -7.60 1.87 0.83
N LYS A 22 -6.81 1.70 -0.24
CA LYS A 22 -5.52 1.01 -0.22
C LYS A 22 -4.42 2.02 -0.53
N GLY A 23 -3.58 2.29 0.46
CA GLY A 23 -2.42 3.17 0.36
C GLY A 23 -1.14 2.36 0.32
N TYR A 24 -0.24 2.73 -0.59
CA TYR A 24 1.06 2.10 -0.80
C TYR A 24 2.16 3.15 -0.67
N PHE A 25 3.12 2.92 0.22
CA PHE A 25 4.19 3.85 0.54
C PHE A 25 5.52 3.14 0.30
N PHE A 26 6.24 3.56 -0.72
CA PHE A 26 7.48 2.96 -1.19
C PHE A 26 8.67 3.76 -0.68
N ASP A 27 9.42 3.18 0.26
CA ASP A 27 10.74 3.67 0.69
C ASP A 27 11.84 2.85 -0.01
N HIS A 28 13.10 3.11 0.32
CA HIS A 28 14.25 2.44 -0.31
C HIS A 28 14.35 0.94 0.00
N ASP A 29 14.05 0.53 1.24
CA ASP A 29 14.22 -0.84 1.73
C ASP A 29 12.91 -1.51 2.17
N ALA A 30 11.81 -0.77 2.15
CA ALA A 30 10.51 -1.26 2.58
C ALA A 30 9.35 -0.65 1.80
N ILE A 31 8.28 -1.43 1.68
CA ILE A 31 6.98 -1.00 1.19
C ILE A 31 6.01 -1.13 2.35
N TYR A 32 5.30 -0.06 2.67
CA TYR A 32 4.23 -0.09 3.65
C TYR A 32 2.89 -0.08 2.94
N GLU A 33 2.00 -0.99 3.33
CA GLU A 33 0.65 -1.04 2.81
C GLU A 33 -0.36 -0.84 3.93
N LEU A 34 -1.26 0.11 3.70
CA LEU A 34 -2.28 0.50 4.65
C LEU A 34 -3.64 0.33 3.96
N GLY A 35 -4.54 -0.41 4.59
CA GLY A 35 -5.93 -0.56 4.18
C GLY A 35 -6.86 -0.02 5.24
N ASN A 36 -7.91 0.71 4.84
CA ASN A 36 -9.00 1.10 5.73
C ASN A 36 -10.34 1.14 4.98
N GLY A 37 -11.43 1.33 5.73
CA GLY A 37 -12.77 1.39 5.16
C GLY A 37 -13.21 0.09 4.51
N ILE A 38 -12.59 -1.05 4.89
CA ILE A 38 -12.83 -2.34 4.25
C ILE A 38 -14.23 -2.78 4.66
N THR A 39 -15.16 -2.67 3.72
CA THR A 39 -16.57 -2.94 3.93
C THR A 39 -17.10 -3.77 2.77
N SER A 40 -17.94 -4.76 3.06
CA SER A 40 -18.56 -5.56 2.00
C SER A 40 -19.97 -6.00 2.35
N GLU A 41 -20.84 -5.98 1.35
CA GLU A 41 -22.19 -6.57 1.45
C GLU A 41 -22.25 -8.00 0.91
N SER A 42 -21.17 -8.46 0.26
CA SER A 42 -21.04 -9.79 -0.33
C SER A 42 -21.21 -10.88 0.74
N PRO A 43 -21.86 -12.02 0.40
CA PRO A 43 -21.94 -13.16 1.31
C PRO A 43 -20.60 -13.90 1.45
N PHE A 44 -19.60 -13.60 0.62
CA PHE A 44 -18.30 -14.25 0.64
C PHE A 44 -17.30 -13.55 1.58
N PRO A 45 -16.34 -14.28 2.15
CA PRO A 45 -15.29 -13.68 2.97
C PRO A 45 -14.39 -12.75 2.14
N VAL A 46 -13.93 -11.68 2.77
CA VAL A 46 -12.96 -10.74 2.21
C VAL A 46 -11.60 -10.99 2.84
N ALA A 47 -10.55 -10.96 2.03
CA ALA A 47 -9.18 -11.06 2.50
C ALA A 47 -8.30 -10.10 1.70
N THR A 48 -7.30 -9.51 2.36
CA THR A 48 -6.19 -8.85 1.68
C THR A 48 -5.05 -9.86 1.55
N THR A 49 -4.66 -10.18 0.32
CA THR A 49 -3.49 -11.01 0.08
C THR A 49 -2.23 -10.15 0.15
N VAL A 50 -1.31 -10.50 1.07
CA VAL A 50 0.01 -9.85 1.23
C VAL A 50 0.97 -10.36 0.18
N ASN A 51 1.02 -11.70 -0.02
CA ASN A 51 1.73 -12.32 -1.12
C ASN A 51 1.13 -13.70 -1.45
N SER A 52 1.23 -14.10 -2.70
CA SER A 52 0.96 -15.48 -3.14
C SER A 52 1.96 -15.85 -4.22
N CYS A 53 2.91 -16.71 -3.88
CA CYS A 53 4.01 -17.09 -4.76
C CYS A 53 4.31 -18.59 -4.66
N ARG A 54 5.19 -19.09 -5.53
CA ARG A 54 5.74 -20.44 -5.37
C ARG A 54 6.54 -20.49 -4.09
N ARG A 55 6.33 -21.53 -3.29
CA ARG A 55 7.17 -21.77 -2.14
C ARG A 55 8.58 -22.12 -2.61
N ASN A 56 9.54 -21.35 -2.15
CA ASN A 56 10.97 -21.57 -2.36
C ASN A 56 11.72 -21.52 -1.03
N GLY A 57 12.33 -22.64 -0.61
CA GLY A 57 13.14 -22.70 0.61
C GLY A 57 12.36 -22.66 1.94
N GLU A 58 13.08 -22.27 2.99
CA GLU A 58 12.58 -22.20 4.36
C GLU A 58 11.62 -21.02 4.57
N ILE A 59 10.67 -21.19 5.48
CA ILE A 59 9.84 -20.11 5.99
C ILE A 59 10.16 -19.96 7.47
N LYS A 60 10.49 -18.73 7.91
CA LYS A 60 10.67 -18.39 9.32
C LYS A 60 9.59 -17.42 9.73
N GLN A 61 9.10 -17.52 10.96
CA GLN A 61 8.04 -16.65 11.46
C GLN A 61 8.18 -16.42 12.95
N GLY A 62 7.60 -15.32 13.42
CA GLY A 62 7.47 -15.00 14.84
C GLY A 62 6.23 -14.13 15.07
N GLU A 63 6.20 -13.42 16.19
CA GLU A 63 5.09 -12.53 16.49
C GLU A 63 4.99 -11.41 15.45
N ASN A 64 3.88 -11.39 14.69
CA ASN A 64 3.57 -10.38 13.68
C ASN A 64 4.61 -10.27 12.54
N TRP A 65 5.39 -11.33 12.25
CA TRP A 65 6.27 -11.33 11.10
C TRP A 65 6.48 -12.72 10.48
N VAL A 66 6.70 -12.74 9.17
CA VAL A 66 7.01 -13.93 8.36
C VAL A 66 8.15 -13.57 7.41
N TRP A 67 9.07 -14.48 7.18
CA TRP A 67 10.14 -14.35 6.18
C TRP A 67 10.12 -15.56 5.25
N HIS A 68 10.20 -15.31 3.95
CA HIS A 68 10.21 -16.33 2.91
C HIS A 68 10.95 -15.82 1.66
N ASP A 69 11.82 -16.65 1.08
CA ASP A 69 12.52 -16.38 -0.19
C ASP A 69 13.24 -15.02 -0.28
N GLY A 70 13.89 -14.61 0.83
CA GLY A 70 14.58 -13.32 0.90
C GLY A 70 13.66 -12.12 1.14
N ILE A 71 12.36 -12.32 1.36
CA ILE A 71 11.38 -11.25 1.60
C ILE A 71 10.83 -11.36 3.02
N GLY A 72 10.89 -10.25 3.74
CA GLY A 72 10.28 -10.09 5.06
C GLY A 72 8.90 -9.46 4.97
N TYR A 73 7.96 -9.97 5.75
CA TYR A 73 6.61 -9.44 5.94
C TYR A 73 6.41 -9.16 7.41
N ARG A 74 5.92 -7.96 7.75
CA ARG A 74 5.64 -7.60 9.14
C ARG A 74 4.30 -6.90 9.26
N GLY A 75 3.42 -7.43 10.09
CA GLY A 75 2.05 -6.96 10.25
C GLY A 75 1.26 -7.87 11.20
N GLU A 76 0.18 -7.33 11.76
CA GLU A 76 -0.72 -8.11 12.62
C GLU A 76 -1.69 -8.95 11.79
N ARG A 77 -2.25 -10.00 12.41
CA ARG A 77 -3.30 -10.87 11.84
C ARG A 77 -2.92 -11.54 10.51
N MET A 78 -1.63 -11.61 10.17
CA MET A 78 -1.19 -12.32 8.98
C MET A 78 -1.34 -13.83 9.16
N LYS A 79 -1.96 -14.48 8.18
CA LYS A 79 -2.20 -15.92 8.14
C LYS A 79 -1.42 -16.55 6.99
N LEU A 80 -0.55 -17.49 7.34
CA LEU A 80 0.25 -18.24 6.38
C LEU A 80 -0.44 -19.55 6.01
N GLU A 81 -0.60 -19.78 4.71
CA GLU A 81 -1.00 -21.06 4.13
C GLU A 81 0.07 -21.55 3.15
N THR A 82 0.41 -22.84 3.24
CA THR A 82 1.31 -23.51 2.30
C THR A 82 0.71 -24.81 1.81
N GLY A 83 1.19 -25.31 0.68
CA GLY A 83 0.82 -26.61 0.16
C GLY A 83 0.71 -26.63 -1.36
N VAL A 84 0.76 -27.85 -1.90
CA VAL A 84 0.63 -28.09 -3.33
C VAL A 84 -0.75 -27.66 -3.81
N ARG A 85 -0.78 -26.82 -4.84
CA ARG A 85 -1.96 -26.48 -5.62
C ARG A 85 -1.81 -27.10 -7.01
N LYS A 86 -2.93 -27.60 -7.53
CA LYS A 86 -3.04 -28.15 -8.87
C LYS A 86 -3.90 -27.22 -9.71
N GLY A 87 -3.52 -27.06 -10.97
CA GLY A 87 -4.26 -26.31 -11.97
C GLY A 87 -4.14 -26.98 -13.32
N ASP A 88 -4.87 -26.46 -14.30
CA ASP A 88 -4.80 -26.92 -15.69
C ASP A 88 -4.90 -25.70 -16.60
N TRP A 89 -3.91 -25.52 -17.47
CA TRP A 89 -3.82 -24.33 -18.33
C TRP A 89 -5.02 -24.19 -19.27
N ARG A 90 -5.74 -25.27 -19.57
CA ARG A 90 -6.97 -25.23 -20.37
C ARG A 90 -8.04 -24.27 -19.85
N TYR A 91 -8.11 -24.05 -18.54
CA TYR A 91 -9.13 -23.16 -17.97
C TYR A 91 -8.81 -21.68 -18.16
N LEU A 92 -7.56 -21.35 -18.51
CA LEU A 92 -7.10 -19.97 -18.69
C LEU A 92 -6.85 -19.66 -20.17
N GLU A 93 -6.28 -20.63 -20.91
CA GLU A 93 -5.99 -20.47 -22.32
C GLU A 93 -7.13 -21.04 -23.17
N GLY A 94 -7.99 -20.15 -23.69
CA GLY A 94 -9.19 -20.49 -24.47
C GLY A 94 -8.97 -21.22 -25.80
N GLY A 95 -7.75 -21.70 -26.08
CA GLY A 95 -7.40 -22.49 -27.26
C GLY A 95 -6.88 -23.89 -26.98
N LEU A 96 -6.67 -24.27 -25.72
CA LEU A 96 -6.20 -25.62 -25.37
C LEU A 96 -7.38 -26.58 -25.22
N THR A 97 -7.40 -27.63 -26.03
CA THR A 97 -8.41 -28.71 -25.94
C THR A 97 -7.94 -29.88 -25.08
N GLU A 98 -6.62 -30.15 -25.06
CA GLU A 98 -6.01 -31.26 -24.32
C GLU A 98 -5.56 -30.85 -22.92
N PRO A 99 -5.70 -31.73 -21.89
CA PRO A 99 -5.22 -31.48 -20.54
C PRO A 99 -3.78 -31.00 -20.47
N ALA A 100 -3.57 -29.86 -19.82
CA ALA A 100 -2.26 -29.28 -19.55
C ALA A 100 -2.12 -29.03 -18.05
N PRO A 101 -2.09 -30.10 -17.21
CA PRO A 101 -2.05 -29.97 -15.77
C PRO A 101 -0.71 -29.39 -15.30
N ALA A 102 -0.76 -28.60 -14.24
CA ALA A 102 0.39 -28.07 -13.53
C ALA A 102 0.17 -28.19 -12.03
N GLU A 103 1.26 -28.37 -11.29
CA GLU A 103 1.23 -28.33 -9.83
C GLU A 103 2.42 -27.53 -9.29
N ALA A 104 2.20 -26.84 -8.17
CA ALA A 104 3.22 -26.09 -7.47
C ALA A 104 2.91 -26.02 -5.98
N ASP A 105 3.92 -26.16 -5.13
CA ASP A 105 3.80 -25.80 -3.71
C ASP A 105 3.78 -24.27 -3.61
N LEU A 106 2.78 -23.72 -2.92
CA LEU A 106 2.59 -22.28 -2.80
C LEU A 106 2.89 -21.80 -1.38
N PHE A 107 3.31 -20.54 -1.31
CA PHE A 107 3.34 -19.70 -0.13
C PHE A 107 2.25 -18.63 -0.32
N THR A 108 1.27 -18.59 0.59
CA THR A 108 0.21 -17.59 0.55
C THR A 108 0.09 -16.96 1.93
N LEU A 109 0.17 -15.64 1.98
CA LEU A 109 0.06 -14.85 3.21
C LEU A 109 -1.11 -13.87 3.07
N THR A 110 -2.08 -13.93 3.98
CA THR A 110 -3.29 -13.09 3.93
C THR A 110 -3.53 -12.35 5.24
N VAL A 111 -4.31 -11.28 5.18
CA VAL A 111 -5.05 -10.71 6.30
C VAL A 111 -6.52 -10.98 6.04
N ASP A 112 -7.14 -11.82 6.87
CA ASP A 112 -8.53 -12.24 6.70
C ASP A 112 -9.46 -11.21 7.39
N HIS A 113 -10.37 -10.60 6.62
CA HIS A 113 -11.37 -9.62 7.10
C HIS A 113 -12.72 -10.28 7.45
N GLY A 114 -12.88 -11.56 7.12
CA GLY A 114 -14.11 -12.32 7.37
C GLY A 114 -15.24 -11.96 6.39
N THR A 115 -16.45 -12.41 6.71
CA THR A 115 -17.65 -12.16 5.90
C THR A 115 -18.31 -10.86 6.33
N LYS A 116 -18.73 -10.03 5.36
CA LYS A 116 -19.35 -8.73 5.57
C LYS A 116 -18.59 -7.84 6.59
N PRO A 117 -17.27 -7.61 6.38
CA PRO A 117 -16.55 -6.66 7.21
C PRO A 117 -17.22 -5.29 7.17
N VAL A 118 -17.09 -4.55 8.26
CA VAL A 118 -17.58 -3.16 8.37
C VAL A 118 -16.42 -2.33 8.89
N ASN A 119 -15.91 -1.45 8.02
CA ASN A 119 -14.77 -0.59 8.31
C ASN A 119 -13.55 -1.32 8.90
N ASP A 120 -13.25 -2.53 8.40
CA ASP A 120 -12.02 -3.20 8.79
C ASP A 120 -10.81 -2.53 8.11
N SER A 121 -9.63 -2.86 8.58
CA SER A 121 -8.36 -2.28 8.15
C SER A 121 -7.27 -3.33 8.05
N TYR A 122 -6.13 -2.97 7.48
CA TYR A 122 -4.90 -3.72 7.65
C TYR A 122 -3.71 -2.76 7.62
N VAL A 123 -2.62 -3.18 8.25
CA VAL A 123 -1.32 -2.51 8.15
C VAL A 123 -0.25 -3.59 8.11
N PHE A 124 0.58 -3.57 7.08
CA PHE A 124 1.78 -4.40 7.02
C PHE A 124 2.89 -3.70 6.25
N SER A 125 4.10 -4.24 6.36
CA SER A 125 5.27 -3.85 5.58
C SER A 125 5.90 -5.05 4.90
N ILE A 126 6.44 -4.83 3.72
CA ILE A 126 7.20 -5.78 2.91
C ILE A 126 8.64 -5.27 2.82
N GLN A 127 9.61 -6.13 3.11
CA GLN A 127 11.04 -5.83 3.14
C GLN A 127 11.78 -6.79 2.20
N PRO A 128 11.97 -6.44 0.91
CA PRO A 128 12.72 -7.27 -0.02
C PRO A 128 14.20 -7.35 0.33
N GLY A 129 14.86 -8.48 0.03
CA GLY A 129 16.31 -8.65 0.21
C GLY A 129 16.78 -8.62 1.66
N THR A 130 15.92 -9.01 2.60
CA THR A 130 16.18 -8.90 4.04
C THR A 130 16.50 -10.26 4.68
N THR A 131 16.98 -10.24 5.93
CA THR A 131 17.16 -11.46 6.74
C THR A 131 15.97 -11.66 7.69
N PRO A 132 15.78 -12.88 8.23
CA PRO A 132 14.78 -13.12 9.27
C PRO A 132 14.95 -12.24 10.51
N GLU A 133 16.19 -11.99 10.95
CA GLU A 133 16.49 -11.15 12.12
C GLU A 133 16.12 -9.68 11.86
N ALA A 134 16.44 -9.17 10.67
CA ALA A 134 16.04 -7.83 10.24
C ALA A 134 14.51 -7.72 10.11
N THR A 135 13.85 -8.75 9.57
CA THR A 135 12.38 -8.82 9.48
C THR A 135 11.72 -8.78 10.86
N ALA A 136 12.30 -9.49 11.83
CA ALA A 136 11.84 -9.51 13.21
C ALA A 136 12.01 -8.14 13.90
N LYS A 137 13.02 -7.36 13.52
CA LYS A 137 13.23 -5.98 13.98
C LYS A 137 12.25 -5.00 13.32
N GLY A 138 11.91 -5.24 12.05
CA GLY A 138 11.06 -4.37 11.24
C GLY A 138 11.84 -3.24 10.55
N PRO A 139 11.19 -2.52 9.62
CA PRO A 139 11.82 -1.45 8.84
C PRO A 139 12.04 -0.20 9.70
N GLY A 140 12.87 0.73 9.21
CA GLY A 140 13.26 1.93 9.96
C GLY A 140 12.15 2.99 10.12
N GLY A 141 11.19 3.01 9.19
CA GLY A 141 10.03 3.92 9.24
C GLY A 141 8.87 3.41 10.09
N LYS A 142 7.90 4.29 10.34
CA LYS A 142 6.73 4.03 11.20
C LYS A 142 5.44 4.59 10.61
N VAL A 143 4.32 3.92 10.90
CA VAL A 143 2.99 4.42 10.53
C VAL A 143 2.59 5.57 11.46
N LEU A 144 2.23 6.70 10.87
CA LEU A 144 1.75 7.88 11.60
C LEU A 144 0.22 7.92 11.68
N ALA A 145 -0.45 7.45 10.63
CA ALA A 145 -1.91 7.40 10.57
C ALA A 145 -2.38 6.30 9.62
N ALA A 146 -3.47 5.63 9.97
CA ALA A 146 -4.12 4.61 9.14
C ALA A 146 -5.65 4.73 9.26
N THR A 147 -6.18 5.92 8.96
CA THR A 147 -7.60 6.27 9.13
C THR A 147 -8.28 6.50 7.78
N GLU A 148 -9.61 6.47 7.74
CA GLU A 148 -10.38 6.78 6.52
C GLU A 148 -10.04 8.16 5.90
N LYS A 149 -9.62 9.12 6.73
CA LYS A 149 -9.35 10.50 6.31
C LYS A 149 -7.89 10.72 5.90
N LEU A 150 -6.98 9.97 6.53
CA LEU A 150 -5.53 10.11 6.36
C LEU A 150 -4.83 8.77 6.56
N GLN A 151 -3.99 8.42 5.59
CA GLN A 151 -2.96 7.40 5.73
C GLN A 151 -1.58 8.04 5.60
N ALA A 152 -0.68 7.79 6.53
CA ALA A 152 0.64 8.40 6.52
C ALA A 152 1.70 7.50 7.14
N VAL A 153 2.89 7.54 6.56
CA VAL A 153 4.07 6.79 6.97
C VAL A 153 5.26 7.74 7.01
N GLU A 154 6.00 7.74 8.11
CA GLU A 154 7.33 8.33 8.21
C GLU A 154 8.35 7.28 7.77
N PHE A 155 9.17 7.60 6.79
CA PHE A 155 10.26 6.80 6.27
C PHE A 155 11.49 6.89 7.16
N ALA A 156 12.49 6.02 6.92
CA ALA A 156 13.63 5.86 7.81
C ALA A 156 14.48 7.14 8.00
N ASP A 157 14.46 8.05 7.03
CA ASP A 157 15.16 9.34 7.07
C ASP A 157 14.31 10.52 7.58
N GLY A 158 13.07 10.25 7.99
CA GLY A 158 12.11 11.24 8.45
C GLY A 158 11.28 11.90 7.35
N ALA A 159 11.45 11.54 6.07
CA ALA A 159 10.49 11.94 5.04
C ALA A 159 9.13 11.29 5.30
N ILE A 160 8.03 11.97 4.96
CA ILE A 160 6.67 11.48 5.23
C ILE A 160 5.92 11.30 3.91
N GLY A 161 5.49 10.07 3.64
CA GLY A 161 4.47 9.80 2.63
C GLY A 161 3.09 9.96 3.24
N ALA A 162 2.19 10.71 2.60
CA ALA A 162 0.83 10.93 3.10
C ALA A 162 -0.23 10.90 2.00
N ILE A 163 -1.39 10.33 2.33
CA ILE A 163 -2.59 10.28 1.49
C ILE A 163 -3.70 10.94 2.29
N PHE A 164 -4.12 12.11 1.84
CA PHE A 164 -5.27 12.83 2.40
C PHE A 164 -6.49 12.56 1.52
N TYR A 165 -7.55 12.03 2.13
CA TYR A 165 -8.81 11.78 1.44
C TYR A 165 -9.80 12.95 1.56
N GLU A 166 -9.49 13.91 2.43
CA GLU A 166 -10.17 15.19 2.63
C GLU A 166 -9.13 16.25 3.03
N PRO A 167 -9.44 17.56 2.93
CA PRO A 167 -8.56 18.61 3.46
C PRO A 167 -8.21 18.32 4.93
N GLY A 168 -6.96 18.54 5.32
CA GLY A 168 -6.52 18.15 6.66
C GLY A 168 -5.08 18.54 7.00
N THR A 169 -4.67 18.15 8.20
CA THR A 169 -3.38 18.50 8.81
C THR A 169 -2.69 17.25 9.35
N LEU A 170 -1.36 17.18 9.19
CA LEU A 170 -0.46 16.21 9.79
C LEU A 170 0.77 16.95 10.33
N GLY A 171 0.86 17.11 11.65
CA GLY A 171 1.96 17.85 12.27
C GLY A 171 1.98 19.33 11.84
N ASP A 172 3.11 19.76 11.28
CA ASP A 172 3.31 21.12 10.75
C ASP A 172 2.78 21.31 9.32
N PHE A 173 2.36 20.23 8.64
CA PHE A 173 1.87 20.23 7.28
C PHE A 173 0.34 20.22 7.22
N SER A 174 -0.25 20.99 6.30
CA SER A 174 -1.67 20.89 5.96
C SER A 174 -1.93 21.09 4.47
N THR A 175 -3.01 20.50 3.96
CA THR A 175 -3.47 20.62 2.58
C THR A 175 -4.92 21.12 2.51
N SER A 176 -5.22 21.97 1.52
CA SER A 176 -6.56 22.50 1.28
C SER A 176 -7.50 21.54 0.55
N ALA A 177 -6.99 20.43 0.00
CA ALA A 177 -7.77 19.43 -0.73
C ALA A 177 -7.19 18.01 -0.56
N PRO A 178 -7.95 16.96 -0.92
CA PRO A 178 -7.41 15.60 -1.03
C PRO A 178 -6.20 15.55 -1.97
N GLY A 179 -5.28 14.62 -1.71
CA GLY A 179 -4.08 14.49 -2.52
C GLY A 179 -3.12 13.47 -1.95
N VAL A 180 -2.07 13.20 -2.71
CA VAL A 180 -0.97 12.32 -2.33
C VAL A 180 0.31 13.12 -2.27
N PHE A 181 1.04 13.00 -1.16
CA PHE A 181 2.16 13.87 -0.82
C PHE A 181 3.39 13.07 -0.40
N LEU A 182 4.57 13.60 -0.74
CA LEU A 182 5.83 13.29 -0.08
C LEU A 182 6.38 14.57 0.54
N ILE A 183 6.55 14.55 1.85
CA ILE A 183 6.99 15.69 2.64
C ILE A 183 8.40 15.38 3.13
N THR A 184 9.39 15.99 2.48
CA THR A 184 10.82 15.87 2.84
C THR A 184 11.23 17.07 3.69
N LYS A 185 12.52 17.19 4.06
CA LYS A 185 13.00 18.38 4.78
C LYS A 185 12.84 19.67 3.97
N GLU A 186 13.13 19.64 2.68
CA GLU A 186 13.22 20.84 1.83
C GLU A 186 12.02 20.98 0.87
N HIS A 187 11.45 19.85 0.45
CA HIS A 187 10.41 19.83 -0.58
C HIS A 187 9.13 19.15 -0.10
N VAL A 188 8.00 19.63 -0.61
CA VAL A 188 6.75 18.90 -0.66
C VAL A 188 6.47 18.54 -2.12
N PHE A 189 6.38 17.25 -2.40
CA PHE A 189 5.86 16.73 -3.65
C PHE A 189 4.37 16.46 -3.49
N ALA A 190 3.58 16.79 -4.50
CA ALA A 190 2.13 16.61 -4.48
C ALA A 190 1.63 16.07 -5.84
N ALA A 191 0.59 15.26 -5.79
CA ALA A 191 -0.20 14.90 -6.96
C ALA A 191 -1.70 14.84 -6.58
N ASP A 192 -2.56 15.20 -7.53
CA ASP A 192 -4.00 14.96 -7.45
C ASP A 192 -4.34 13.65 -8.19
N PRO A 193 -4.61 12.54 -7.50
CA PRO A 193 -4.95 11.26 -8.15
C PRO A 193 -6.26 11.30 -8.93
N THR A 194 -7.11 12.30 -8.69
CA THR A 194 -8.39 12.43 -9.41
C THR A 194 -8.24 13.11 -10.76
N ALA A 195 -7.10 13.78 -11.01
CA ALA A 195 -6.83 14.57 -12.21
C ALA A 195 -7.89 15.68 -12.47
N LYS A 196 -8.47 16.25 -11.41
CA LYS A 196 -9.57 17.25 -11.49
C LYS A 196 -9.18 18.63 -10.98
N LEU A 197 -8.26 18.70 -10.04
CA LEU A 197 -7.83 19.95 -9.43
C LEU A 197 -6.88 20.70 -10.37
N LYS A 198 -7.05 22.02 -10.44
CA LYS A 198 -6.14 22.92 -11.17
C LYS A 198 -5.04 23.48 -10.28
N GLU A 199 -5.33 23.62 -8.99
CA GLU A 199 -4.42 24.14 -8.00
C GLU A 199 -4.66 23.47 -6.66
N LEU A 200 -3.65 23.52 -5.81
CA LEU A 200 -3.66 22.96 -4.47
C LEU A 200 -2.87 23.86 -3.54
N THR A 201 -3.45 24.25 -2.41
CA THR A 201 -2.74 25.02 -1.40
C THR A 201 -2.26 24.10 -0.30
N VAL A 202 -0.96 24.16 -0.01
CA VAL A 202 -0.35 23.47 1.11
C VAL A 202 0.33 24.48 2.03
N ARG A 203 0.36 24.16 3.32
CA ARG A 203 1.02 24.97 4.34
C ARG A 203 1.98 24.11 5.13
N ARG A 204 3.14 24.66 5.46
CA ARG A 204 4.14 24.02 6.32
C ARG A 204 4.79 25.06 7.23
N ASN A 205 4.89 24.80 8.52
CA ASN A 205 5.47 25.73 9.51
C ASN A 205 4.90 27.16 9.41
N GLY A 206 3.59 27.26 9.16
CA GLY A 206 2.88 28.53 8.99
C GLY A 206 3.09 29.23 7.64
N VAL A 207 3.98 28.74 6.78
CA VAL A 207 4.21 29.27 5.42
C VAL A 207 3.25 28.59 4.45
N GLU A 208 2.54 29.38 3.65
CA GLU A 208 1.60 28.89 2.64
C GLU A 208 2.22 28.93 1.24
N ARG A 209 1.87 27.93 0.42
CA ARG A 209 2.24 27.81 -0.99
C ARG A 209 1.06 27.25 -1.77
N THR A 210 0.74 27.88 -2.89
CA THR A 210 -0.22 27.35 -3.88
C THR A 210 0.55 26.73 -5.03
N LEU A 211 0.26 25.46 -5.33
CA LEU A 211 0.83 24.74 -6.45
C LEU A 211 -0.18 24.73 -7.60
N ALA A 212 0.26 25.11 -8.80
CA ALA A 212 -0.48 24.80 -10.01
C ALA A 212 -0.31 23.30 -10.31
N LEU A 213 -1.42 22.57 -10.48
CA LEU A 213 -1.39 21.16 -10.81
C LEU A 213 -1.38 20.97 -12.33
N PRO A 214 -0.72 19.91 -12.84
CA PRO A 214 -0.68 19.66 -14.27
C PRO A 214 -2.08 19.31 -14.81
N GLY A 215 -2.35 19.69 -16.05
CA GLY A 215 -3.59 19.38 -16.76
C GLY A 215 -3.34 18.67 -18.08
N GLY A 216 -4.41 18.32 -18.80
CA GLY A 216 -4.31 17.61 -20.07
C GLY A 216 -3.72 16.21 -19.90
N GLU A 217 -2.77 15.84 -20.76
CA GLU A 217 -2.11 14.52 -20.73
C GLU A 217 -1.26 14.31 -19.47
N GLU A 218 -0.84 15.39 -18.81
CA GLU A 218 -0.05 15.36 -17.58
C GLU A 218 -0.91 15.35 -16.31
N ALA A 219 -2.24 15.36 -16.42
CA ALA A 219 -3.10 15.43 -15.26
C ALA A 219 -2.88 14.22 -14.32
N GLY A 220 -2.58 14.50 -13.05
CA GLY A 220 -2.16 13.49 -12.06
C GLY A 220 -0.65 13.31 -11.91
N SER A 221 0.16 13.95 -12.76
CA SER A 221 1.62 14.01 -12.61
C SER A 221 2.02 14.77 -11.33
N THR A 222 3.24 14.50 -10.85
CA THR A 222 3.75 15.07 -9.61
C THR A 222 4.28 16.49 -9.83
N VAL A 223 4.00 17.38 -8.88
CA VAL A 223 4.61 18.71 -8.77
C VAL A 223 5.37 18.82 -7.45
N ALA A 224 6.37 19.70 -7.41
CA ALA A 224 7.17 19.94 -6.22
C ALA A 224 7.17 21.43 -5.84
N VAL A 225 7.20 21.71 -4.54
CA VAL A 225 7.39 23.04 -3.99
C VAL A 225 8.41 23.01 -2.85
N THR A 226 9.23 24.05 -2.76
CA THR A 226 10.26 24.19 -1.73
C THR A 226 9.75 25.03 -0.56
N PHE A 227 10.12 24.63 0.66
CA PHE A 227 9.77 25.30 1.91
C PHE A 227 11.00 25.81 2.67
#